data_AF-A0A919ISR6-F1
#
_entry.id   AF-A0A919ISR6-F1
#
_cell.length_a   1.000
_cell.length_b   1.000
_cell.length_c   1.000
_cell.angle_alpha   90.00
_cell.angle_beta   90.00
_cell.angle_gamma   90.00
#
_symmetry.space_group_name_H-M   'P 1'
#
loop_
_entity.id
_entity.type
_entity.pdbx_description
1 polymer ?
#
loop_
_entity_poly.entity_id
_entity_poly.type
_entity_poly.pdbx_seq_one_letter_code
_entity_poly.pdbx_strand_id
1 'polypeptide(L)'
;MDVGDQELPGGGLTRAGGVFESDELIARVNRAMRAMWSRLDSLPCTDPFWSRTNRRPTWYKVQQLADDCLAQDMSDEVARWALIGFEMHAGSFSGLQLIAEEAAVRDEALHDLIAVAEWVWLEVGVDPAAYPDLERALQQVGQARLSALRGPGGHLERAAVAGSAFLHGMSFAEAIGRQRWDLFLHALIVPGPDECTSSAEGSTLPSAESQQLARARECLRNDVTAVVDLIDAAHWWAAYRQTDVSYRLGELLEAVPRDAIQRLVDRGLIAPNRALFP
;
A
#
# COMPACT_ATOMS: atom_id res chain seq x y z
N MET A 1 6.99 -32.80 10.49
CA MET A 1 7.51 -32.42 9.17
C MET A 1 7.74 -30.93 9.25
N ASP A 2 9.00 -30.52 9.19
CA ASP A 2 9.39 -29.12 9.20
C ASP A 2 9.00 -28.56 7.83
N VAL A 3 7.99 -27.70 7.78
CA VAL A 3 7.53 -27.06 6.54
C VAL A 3 8.50 -25.91 6.27
N GLY A 4 9.75 -26.26 5.98
CA GLY A 4 10.79 -25.30 5.61
C GLY A 4 10.33 -24.51 4.39
N ASP A 5 10.70 -23.22 4.37
CA ASP A 5 10.40 -22.17 3.37
C ASP A 5 10.24 -22.68 1.92
N GLN A 6 9.13 -23.34 1.62
CA GLN A 6 8.75 -23.63 0.24
C GLN A 6 8.27 -22.29 -0.33
N GLU A 7 9.07 -21.76 -1.25
CA GLU A 7 8.65 -20.66 -2.11
C GLU A 7 7.30 -21.03 -2.71
N LEU A 8 6.32 -20.13 -2.55
CA LEU A 8 5.03 -20.26 -3.22
C LEU A 8 5.31 -20.49 -4.71
N PRO A 9 4.64 -21.44 -5.37
CA PRO A 9 4.83 -21.67 -6.80
C PRO A 9 4.45 -20.39 -7.56
N GLY A 10 5.43 -19.53 -7.89
CA GLY A 10 5.21 -18.20 -8.47
C GLY A 10 5.85 -17.02 -7.70
N GLY A 11 6.49 -17.25 -6.55
CA GLY A 11 6.94 -16.18 -5.66
C GLY A 11 5.75 -15.59 -4.89
N GLY A 12 5.94 -15.23 -3.62
CA GLY A 12 4.90 -14.49 -2.89
C GLY A 12 4.73 -13.08 -3.44
N LEU A 13 3.70 -12.37 -2.96
CA LEU A 13 3.57 -10.93 -3.19
C LEU A 13 4.80 -10.22 -2.62
N THR A 14 5.35 -9.29 -3.39
CA THR A 14 6.40 -8.36 -2.97
C THR A 14 5.82 -6.97 -2.79
N ARG A 15 6.64 -6.06 -2.23
CA ARG A 15 6.21 -4.67 -2.13
C ARG A 15 6.10 -4.00 -3.48
N ALA A 16 5.04 -3.22 -3.64
CA ALA A 16 4.78 -2.36 -4.79
C ALA A 16 5.40 -0.95 -4.65
N GLY A 17 5.83 -0.57 -3.44
CA GLY A 17 6.27 0.80 -3.15
C GLY A 17 5.09 1.79 -3.03
N GLY A 18 3.91 1.28 -2.70
CA GLY A 18 2.71 2.09 -2.46
C GLY A 18 2.80 2.87 -1.15
N VAL A 19 2.10 4.01 -1.07
CA VAL A 19 2.07 4.86 0.14
C VAL A 19 1.18 4.29 1.24
N PHE A 20 0.22 3.45 0.87
CA PHE A 20 -0.68 2.76 1.79
C PHE A 20 -0.23 1.32 2.03
N GLU A 21 0.73 0.82 1.26
CA GLU A 21 1.27 -0.51 1.47
C GLU A 21 2.07 -0.58 2.78
N SER A 22 1.97 -1.72 3.49
CA SER A 22 2.83 -2.04 4.62
C SER A 22 3.41 -3.45 4.49
N ASP A 23 4.62 -3.65 5.01
CA ASP A 23 5.26 -4.97 5.12
C ASP A 23 4.35 -5.98 5.83
N GLU A 24 3.56 -5.51 6.81
CA GLU A 24 2.64 -6.33 7.57
C GLU A 24 1.43 -6.80 6.73
N LEU A 25 0.87 -5.94 5.87
CA LEU A 25 -0.17 -6.33 4.94
C LEU A 25 0.32 -7.44 4.00
N ILE A 26 1.47 -7.22 3.35
CA ILE A 26 2.07 -8.19 2.42
C ILE A 26 2.41 -9.50 3.14
N ALA A 27 2.99 -9.43 4.34
CA ALA A 27 3.27 -10.61 5.15
C ALA A 27 1.99 -11.38 5.53
N ARG A 28 0.91 -10.68 5.88
CA ARG A 28 -0.39 -11.28 6.23
C ARG A 28 -1.00 -12.00 5.03
N VAL A 29 -1.04 -11.35 3.86
CA VAL A 29 -1.58 -11.95 2.63
C VAL A 29 -0.77 -13.19 2.24
N ASN A 30 0.56 -13.07 2.19
CA ASN A 30 1.45 -14.19 1.87
C ASN A 30 1.31 -15.36 2.85
N ARG A 31 1.14 -15.09 4.15
CA ARG A 31 0.90 -16.13 5.16
C ARG A 31 -0.42 -16.85 4.91
N ALA A 32 -1.49 -16.10 4.61
CA ALA A 32 -2.79 -16.67 4.30
C ALA A 32 -2.75 -17.54 3.04
N MET A 33 -2.10 -17.08 1.97
CA MET A 33 -1.91 -17.86 0.75
C MET A 33 -1.15 -19.17 1.01
N ARG A 34 -0.02 -19.14 1.73
CA ARG A 34 0.72 -20.35 2.12
C ARG A 34 -0.12 -21.32 2.96
N ALA A 35 -0.89 -20.79 3.91
CA ALA A 35 -1.79 -21.61 4.72
C ALA A 35 -2.89 -22.26 3.87
N MET A 36 -3.41 -21.55 2.86
CA MET A 36 -4.44 -22.07 1.96
C MET A 36 -3.89 -23.17 1.03
N TRP A 37 -2.67 -23.01 0.52
CA TRP A 37 -1.95 -24.08 -0.18
C TRP A 37 -1.78 -25.32 0.69
N SER A 38 -1.35 -25.16 1.94
CA SER A 38 -1.20 -26.26 2.89
C SER A 38 -2.54 -26.96 3.19
N ARG A 39 -3.63 -26.20 3.31
CA ARG A 39 -4.99 -26.77 3.45
C ARG A 39 -5.36 -27.63 2.24
N LEU A 40 -5.14 -27.12 1.02
CA LEU A 40 -5.41 -27.87 -0.22
C LEU A 40 -4.59 -29.16 -0.28
N ASP A 41 -3.29 -29.09 0.01
CA ASP A 41 -2.38 -30.25 -0.02
C ASP A 41 -2.71 -31.30 1.05
N SER A 42 -3.32 -30.87 2.16
CA SER A 42 -3.73 -31.76 3.24
C SER A 42 -5.03 -32.53 2.94
N LEU A 43 -5.80 -32.12 1.92
CA LEU A 43 -7.07 -32.78 1.60
C LEU A 43 -6.81 -34.23 1.14
N PRO A 44 -7.49 -35.23 1.72
CA PRO A 44 -7.33 -36.61 1.28
C PRO A 44 -7.72 -36.73 -0.19
N CYS A 45 -7.07 -37.62 -0.95
CA CYS A 45 -7.38 -37.81 -2.38
C CYS A 45 -8.84 -38.24 -2.66
N THR A 46 -9.56 -38.68 -1.62
CA THR A 46 -10.98 -39.06 -1.64
C THR A 46 -11.93 -37.91 -1.27
N ASP A 47 -11.41 -36.73 -0.92
CA ASP A 47 -12.20 -35.55 -0.57
C ASP A 47 -13.13 -35.16 -1.73
N PRO A 48 -14.40 -34.78 -1.46
CA PRO A 48 -15.34 -34.31 -2.48
C PRO A 48 -14.81 -33.16 -3.33
N PHE A 49 -13.95 -32.28 -2.79
CA PHE A 49 -13.31 -31.19 -3.53
C PHE A 49 -12.57 -31.70 -4.77
N TRP A 50 -11.95 -32.88 -4.67
CA TRP A 50 -11.21 -33.50 -5.77
C TRP A 50 -12.10 -34.16 -6.82
N SER A 51 -13.41 -34.23 -6.60
CA SER A 51 -14.33 -34.80 -7.58
C SER A 51 -14.27 -33.97 -8.88
N ARG A 52 -14.05 -34.64 -10.02
CA ARG A 52 -13.96 -34.03 -11.36
C ARG A 52 -12.70 -33.17 -11.64
N THR A 53 -11.67 -33.21 -10.79
CA THR A 53 -10.39 -32.55 -11.09
C THR A 53 -9.24 -33.56 -11.26
N ASN A 54 -8.13 -33.13 -11.84
CA ASN A 54 -6.92 -33.96 -12.02
C ASN A 54 -6.14 -34.26 -10.72
N ARG A 55 -6.70 -33.94 -9.54
CA ARG A 55 -6.09 -34.15 -8.19
C ARG A 55 -4.69 -33.55 -8.01
N ARG A 56 -4.34 -32.53 -8.80
CA ARG A 56 -3.12 -31.76 -8.64
C ARG A 56 -3.44 -30.40 -8.02
N PRO A 57 -2.70 -29.93 -7.01
CA PRO A 57 -2.79 -28.57 -6.52
C PRO A 57 -2.48 -27.56 -7.65
N THR A 58 -3.31 -26.54 -7.79
CA THR A 58 -3.12 -25.44 -8.76
C THR A 58 -3.64 -24.16 -8.15
N TRP A 59 -3.15 -23.00 -8.61
CA TRP A 59 -3.62 -21.67 -8.18
C TRP A 59 -5.15 -21.56 -8.19
N TYR A 60 -5.76 -21.92 -9.32
CA TYR A 60 -7.21 -21.94 -9.48
C TYR A 60 -7.94 -22.78 -8.42
N LYS A 61 -7.36 -23.92 -8.01
CA LYS A 61 -7.98 -24.78 -6.98
C LYS A 61 -7.82 -24.23 -5.58
N VAL A 62 -6.73 -23.52 -5.30
CA VAL A 62 -6.58 -22.86 -3.99
C VAL A 62 -7.58 -21.72 -3.87
N GLN A 63 -7.80 -20.95 -4.95
CA GLN A 63 -8.87 -19.97 -5.04
C GLN A 63 -10.24 -20.63 -4.83
N GLN A 64 -10.55 -21.70 -5.57
CA GLN A 64 -11.81 -22.43 -5.43
C GLN A 64 -12.03 -22.95 -4.01
N LEU A 65 -10.99 -23.49 -3.37
CA LEU A 65 -11.08 -23.96 -1.99
C LEU A 65 -11.29 -22.81 -1.00
N ALA A 66 -10.68 -21.64 -1.24
CA ALA A 66 -10.93 -20.45 -0.43
C ALA A 66 -12.38 -19.97 -0.57
N ASP A 67 -12.93 -19.94 -1.79
CA ASP A 67 -14.36 -19.64 -2.04
C ASP A 67 -15.28 -20.64 -1.31
N ASP A 68 -15.01 -21.94 -1.42
CA ASP A 68 -15.78 -22.99 -0.74
C ASP A 68 -15.72 -22.85 0.79
N CYS A 69 -14.58 -22.46 1.35
CA CYS A 69 -14.42 -22.16 2.77
C CYS A 69 -15.26 -20.94 3.18
N LEU A 70 -15.20 -19.83 2.43
CA LEU A 70 -15.97 -18.61 2.74
C LEU A 70 -17.48 -18.84 2.60
N ALA A 71 -17.91 -19.65 1.63
CA ALA A 71 -19.31 -20.03 1.46
C ALA A 71 -19.87 -20.80 2.68
N GLN A 72 -19.00 -21.51 3.41
CA GLN A 72 -19.35 -22.23 4.64
C GLN A 72 -19.19 -21.35 5.89
N ASP A 73 -18.12 -20.55 5.94
CA ASP A 73 -17.76 -19.68 7.04
C ASP A 73 -17.12 -18.38 6.54
N MET A 74 -17.93 -17.32 6.46
CA MET A 74 -17.47 -15.97 6.06
C MET A 74 -16.44 -15.36 7.03
N SER A 75 -16.26 -15.93 8.23
CA SER A 75 -15.28 -15.47 9.22
C SER A 75 -13.90 -16.10 9.06
N ASP A 76 -13.71 -17.03 8.11
CA ASP A 76 -12.41 -17.67 7.85
C ASP A 76 -11.39 -16.66 7.26
N GLU A 77 -10.61 -16.04 8.16
CA GLU A 77 -9.61 -15.04 7.78
C GLU A 77 -8.54 -15.59 6.83
N VAL A 78 -8.19 -16.87 6.92
CA VAL A 78 -7.20 -17.48 6.03
C VAL A 78 -7.74 -17.55 4.61
N ALA A 79 -8.99 -18.03 4.45
CA ALA A 79 -9.63 -18.08 3.14
C ALA A 79 -9.83 -16.67 2.57
N ARG A 80 -10.27 -15.70 3.40
CA ARG A 80 -10.47 -14.30 3.00
C ARG A 80 -9.18 -13.67 2.47
N TRP A 81 -8.10 -13.70 3.24
CA TRP A 81 -6.84 -13.07 2.85
C TRP A 81 -6.12 -13.83 1.73
N ALA A 82 -6.29 -15.16 1.63
CA ALA A 82 -5.78 -15.91 0.50
C ALA A 82 -6.47 -15.50 -0.80
N LEU A 83 -7.80 -15.37 -0.79
CA LEU A 83 -8.58 -14.91 -1.94
C LEU A 83 -8.19 -13.50 -2.37
N ILE A 84 -8.03 -12.57 -1.41
CA ILE A 84 -7.50 -11.21 -1.69
C ILE A 84 -6.14 -11.30 -2.38
N GLY A 85 -5.23 -12.14 -1.88
CA GLY A 85 -3.90 -12.33 -2.50
C GLY A 85 -3.95 -12.91 -3.92
N PHE A 86 -4.87 -13.84 -4.19
CA PHE A 86 -5.10 -14.36 -5.54
C PHE A 86 -5.60 -13.27 -6.49
N GLU A 87 -6.57 -12.47 -6.05
CA GLU A 87 -7.12 -11.37 -6.83
C GLU A 87 -6.06 -10.29 -7.08
N MET A 88 -5.20 -10.00 -6.08
CA MET A 88 -4.05 -9.12 -6.24
C MET A 88 -3.15 -9.58 -7.39
N HIS A 89 -2.69 -10.83 -7.36
CA HIS A 89 -1.87 -11.39 -8.43
C HIS A 89 -2.56 -11.40 -9.80
N ALA A 90 -3.88 -11.60 -9.82
CA ALA A 90 -4.67 -11.65 -11.06
C ALA A 90 -5.00 -10.25 -11.63
N GLY A 91 -4.74 -9.17 -10.91
CA GLY A 91 -5.15 -7.82 -11.30
C GLY A 91 -6.66 -7.60 -11.19
N SER A 92 -7.31 -8.26 -10.25
CA SER A 92 -8.75 -8.21 -10.04
C SER A 92 -9.09 -7.60 -8.68
N PHE A 93 -10.29 -7.03 -8.57
CA PHE A 93 -10.73 -6.24 -7.41
C PHE A 93 -11.92 -6.85 -6.68
N SER A 94 -12.38 -8.05 -7.05
CA SER A 94 -13.56 -8.65 -6.42
C SER A 94 -13.35 -8.89 -4.92
N GLY A 95 -12.11 -9.22 -4.51
CA GLY A 95 -11.71 -9.39 -3.12
C GLY A 95 -11.81 -8.10 -2.26
N LEU A 96 -11.91 -6.90 -2.86
CA LEU A 96 -12.05 -5.66 -2.10
C LEU A 96 -13.36 -5.60 -1.31
N GLN A 97 -14.42 -6.27 -1.77
CA GLN A 97 -15.70 -6.30 -1.05
C GLN A 97 -15.57 -7.01 0.31
N LEU A 98 -14.71 -8.04 0.38
CA LEU A 98 -14.43 -8.76 1.62
C LEU A 98 -13.74 -7.87 2.66
N ILE A 99 -12.94 -6.89 2.20
CA ILE A 99 -12.30 -5.89 3.06
C ILE A 99 -13.31 -4.79 3.43
N ALA A 100 -14.19 -4.39 2.50
CA ALA A 100 -15.17 -3.33 2.71
C ALA A 100 -16.16 -3.62 3.85
N GLU A 101 -16.61 -4.88 3.96
CA GLU A 101 -17.47 -5.33 5.06
C GLU A 101 -16.82 -5.07 6.42
N GLU A 102 -15.51 -5.35 6.53
CA GLU A 102 -14.74 -5.12 7.74
C GLU A 102 -14.43 -3.63 7.95
N ALA A 103 -14.10 -2.92 6.87
CA ALA A 103 -13.81 -1.48 6.86
C ALA A 103 -15.00 -0.62 7.28
N ALA A 104 -16.23 -1.13 7.16
CA ALA A 104 -17.44 -0.48 7.67
C ALA A 104 -17.48 -0.39 9.21
N VAL A 105 -16.73 -1.25 9.92
CA VAL A 105 -16.73 -1.34 11.38
C VAL A 105 -15.36 -1.15 12.04
N ARG A 106 -14.27 -1.53 11.35
CA ARG A 106 -12.87 -1.39 11.82
C ARG A 106 -12.13 -0.37 10.97
N ASP A 107 -11.38 0.51 11.61
CA ASP A 107 -10.71 1.62 10.92
C ASP A 107 -9.52 1.11 10.09
N GLU A 108 -8.77 0.15 10.64
CA GLU A 108 -7.58 -0.43 9.99
C GLU A 108 -7.91 -1.11 8.66
N ALA A 109 -9.10 -1.70 8.54
CA ALA A 109 -9.54 -2.34 7.31
C ALA A 109 -9.79 -1.34 6.17
N LEU A 110 -10.10 -0.07 6.46
CA LEU A 110 -10.15 0.96 5.41
C LEU A 110 -8.77 1.21 4.81
N HIS A 111 -7.72 1.22 5.63
CA HIS A 111 -6.36 1.36 5.14
C HIS A 111 -5.98 0.16 4.26
N ASP A 112 -6.26 -1.06 4.71
CA ASP A 112 -6.01 -2.27 3.93
C ASP A 112 -6.72 -2.26 2.57
N LEU A 113 -7.97 -1.77 2.52
CA LEU A 113 -8.74 -1.66 1.29
C LEU A 113 -8.04 -0.75 0.26
N ILE A 114 -7.59 0.44 0.71
CA ILE A 114 -6.86 1.38 -0.15
C ILE A 114 -5.49 0.82 -0.55
N ALA A 115 -4.79 0.18 0.38
CA ALA A 115 -3.48 -0.41 0.15
C ALA A 115 -3.52 -1.54 -0.90
N VAL A 116 -4.52 -2.43 -0.84
CA VAL A 116 -4.71 -3.49 -1.84
C VAL A 116 -5.03 -2.90 -3.20
N ALA A 117 -5.90 -1.89 -3.27
CA ALA A 117 -6.23 -1.24 -4.53
C ALA A 117 -5.02 -0.51 -5.16
N GLU A 118 -4.21 0.16 -4.32
CA GLU A 118 -2.95 0.78 -4.76
C GLU A 118 -1.94 -0.27 -5.24
N TRP A 119 -1.80 -1.37 -4.52
CA TRP A 119 -0.88 -2.45 -4.90
C TRP A 119 -1.20 -3.02 -6.28
N VAL A 120 -2.48 -3.36 -6.53
CA VAL A 120 -2.92 -3.91 -7.82
C VAL A 120 -2.64 -2.93 -8.96
N TRP A 121 -2.89 -1.65 -8.70
CA TRP A 121 -2.62 -0.61 -9.67
C TRP A 121 -1.13 -0.49 -10.01
N LEU A 122 -0.25 -0.50 -9.00
CA LEU A 122 1.18 -0.32 -9.19
C LEU A 122 1.86 -1.54 -9.82
N GLU A 123 1.57 -2.75 -9.32
CA GLU A 123 2.28 -3.97 -9.74
C GLU A 123 1.70 -4.56 -11.02
N VAL A 124 0.38 -4.50 -11.19
CA VAL A 124 -0.29 -5.11 -12.36
C VAL A 124 -0.59 -4.07 -13.44
N GLY A 125 -0.56 -2.77 -13.11
CA GLY A 125 -0.87 -1.68 -14.04
C GLY A 125 -2.36 -1.52 -14.33
N VAL A 126 -3.22 -2.12 -13.51
CA VAL A 126 -4.68 -2.09 -13.71
C VAL A 126 -5.28 -0.89 -12.99
N ASP A 127 -5.87 0.04 -13.74
CA ASP A 127 -6.54 1.22 -13.17
C ASP A 127 -7.79 0.79 -12.37
N PRO A 128 -7.86 1.06 -11.06
CA PRO A 128 -9.04 0.72 -10.26
C PRO A 128 -10.30 1.46 -10.71
N ALA A 129 -10.18 2.58 -11.42
CA ALA A 129 -11.34 3.27 -12.02
C ALA A 129 -12.02 2.46 -13.14
N ALA A 130 -11.31 1.49 -13.74
CA ALA A 130 -11.91 0.58 -14.72
C ALA A 130 -12.80 -0.49 -14.08
N TYR A 131 -12.80 -0.61 -12.74
CA TYR A 131 -13.51 -1.66 -12.01
C TYR A 131 -14.47 -1.07 -10.97
N PRO A 132 -15.79 -1.32 -11.10
CA PRO A 132 -16.77 -0.77 -10.16
C PRO A 132 -16.69 -1.39 -8.76
N ASP A 133 -15.85 -2.40 -8.54
CA ASP A 133 -15.68 -3.05 -7.23
C ASP A 133 -15.09 -2.12 -6.18
N LEU A 134 -14.08 -1.31 -6.53
CA LEU A 134 -13.52 -0.34 -5.59
C LEU A 134 -14.54 0.72 -5.19
N GLU A 135 -15.29 1.23 -6.17
CA GLU A 135 -16.35 2.21 -5.91
C GLU A 135 -17.42 1.64 -4.99
N ARG A 136 -17.92 0.43 -5.28
CA ARG A 136 -18.90 -0.26 -4.44
C ARG A 136 -18.37 -0.53 -3.03
N ALA A 137 -17.12 -0.97 -2.92
CA ALA A 137 -16.44 -1.21 -1.65
C ALA A 137 -16.36 0.08 -0.81
N LEU A 138 -15.99 1.21 -1.41
CA LEU A 138 -15.93 2.51 -0.73
C LEU A 138 -17.32 3.07 -0.40
N GLN A 139 -18.32 2.88 -1.27
CA GLN A 139 -19.71 3.25 -1.00
C GLN A 139 -20.26 2.48 0.21
N GLN A 140 -19.87 1.21 0.39
CA GLN A 140 -20.24 0.40 1.53
C GLN A 140 -19.61 0.89 2.85
N VAL A 141 -18.34 1.32 2.83
CA VAL A 141 -17.73 1.99 4.00
C VAL A 141 -18.51 3.26 4.37
N GLY A 142 -18.96 4.00 3.35
CA GLY A 142 -19.88 5.10 3.49
C GLY A 142 -19.22 6.46 3.76
N GLN A 143 -19.75 7.51 3.14
CA GLN A 143 -19.19 8.86 3.21
C GLN A 143 -19.15 9.42 4.63
N ALA A 144 -20.12 9.08 5.48
CA ALA A 144 -20.13 9.52 6.88
C ALA A 144 -18.92 8.99 7.65
N ARG A 145 -18.56 7.72 7.44
CA ARG A 145 -17.42 7.08 8.10
C ARG A 145 -16.09 7.63 7.58
N LEU A 146 -15.95 7.76 6.26
CA LEU A 146 -14.77 8.41 5.66
C LEU A 146 -14.57 9.84 6.19
N SER A 147 -15.67 10.58 6.42
CA SER A 147 -15.60 11.93 6.98
C SER A 147 -15.22 11.93 8.46
N ALA A 148 -15.66 10.95 9.24
CA ALA A 148 -15.33 10.80 10.65
C ALA A 148 -13.87 10.43 10.90
N LEU A 149 -13.22 9.77 9.93
CA LEU A 149 -11.80 9.41 9.99
C LEU A 149 -10.85 10.53 9.53
N ARG A 150 -11.38 11.72 9.21
CA ARG A 150 -10.56 12.92 8.97
C ARG A 150 -10.11 13.48 10.31
N GLY A 151 -8.81 13.70 10.48
CA GLY A 151 -8.19 13.91 11.80
C GLY A 151 -6.89 14.72 11.74
N PRO A 152 -6.03 14.66 12.78
CA PRO A 152 -4.80 15.46 12.83
C PRO A 152 -3.59 14.84 12.12
N GLY A 153 -3.77 13.81 11.31
CA GLY A 153 -2.72 13.13 10.54
C GLY A 153 -2.74 11.61 10.69
N GLY A 154 -2.13 10.90 9.73
CA GLY A 154 -1.85 9.46 9.82
C GLY A 154 -2.25 8.70 8.56
N HIS A 155 -1.99 7.39 8.53
CA HIS A 155 -2.30 6.53 7.39
C HIS A 155 -3.81 6.35 7.19
N LEU A 156 -4.59 6.25 8.28
CA LEU A 156 -6.06 6.14 8.23
C LEU A 156 -6.71 7.38 7.64
N GLU A 157 -6.27 8.57 8.05
CA GLU A 157 -6.80 9.82 7.49
C GLU A 157 -6.49 9.91 5.99
N ARG A 158 -5.25 9.63 5.57
CA ARG A 158 -4.89 9.66 4.16
C ARG A 158 -5.74 8.68 3.34
N ALA A 159 -6.00 7.49 3.87
CA ALA A 159 -6.85 6.49 3.22
C ALA A 159 -8.29 7.00 3.11
N ALA A 160 -8.81 7.63 4.17
CA ALA A 160 -10.14 8.24 4.17
C ALA A 160 -10.27 9.44 3.21
N VAL A 161 -9.22 10.27 3.10
CA VAL A 161 -9.15 11.39 2.15
C VAL A 161 -9.12 10.87 0.72
N ALA A 162 -8.28 9.88 0.42
CA ALA A 162 -8.20 9.26 -0.92
C ALA A 162 -9.52 8.60 -1.31
N GLY A 163 -10.07 7.74 -0.44
CA GLY A 163 -11.36 7.08 -0.67
C GLY A 163 -12.50 8.09 -0.86
N SER A 164 -12.53 9.16 -0.06
CA SER A 164 -13.53 10.21 -0.22
C SER A 164 -13.34 10.98 -1.53
N ALA A 165 -12.12 11.33 -1.92
CA ALA A 165 -11.87 12.02 -3.20
C ALA A 165 -12.35 11.16 -4.39
N PHE A 166 -12.08 9.86 -4.34
CA PHE A 166 -12.54 8.92 -5.35
C PHE A 166 -14.07 8.89 -5.47
N LEU A 167 -14.79 8.79 -4.35
CA LEU A 167 -16.26 8.83 -4.34
C LEU A 167 -16.86 10.16 -4.85
N HIS A 168 -16.08 11.25 -4.89
CA HIS A 168 -16.49 12.54 -5.46
C HIS A 168 -16.10 12.69 -6.95
N GLY A 169 -15.76 11.59 -7.63
CA GLY A 169 -15.50 11.57 -9.07
C GLY A 169 -14.04 11.86 -9.46
N MET A 170 -13.12 11.93 -8.50
CA MET A 170 -11.69 11.93 -8.81
C MET A 170 -11.28 10.51 -9.22
N SER A 171 -10.40 10.38 -10.23
CA SER A 171 -9.82 9.07 -10.54
C SER A 171 -9.00 8.54 -9.36
N PHE A 172 -8.92 7.21 -9.20
CA PHE A 172 -8.16 6.62 -8.09
C PHE A 172 -6.68 7.02 -8.17
N ALA A 173 -6.11 6.96 -9.38
CA ALA A 173 -4.75 7.40 -9.66
C ALA A 173 -4.52 8.87 -9.23
N GLU A 174 -5.45 9.78 -9.51
CA GLU A 174 -5.32 11.18 -9.06
C GLU A 174 -5.46 11.31 -7.53
N ALA A 175 -6.41 10.59 -6.91
CA ALA A 175 -6.62 10.63 -5.47
C ALA A 175 -5.38 10.14 -4.69
N ILE A 176 -4.83 8.99 -5.07
CA ILE A 176 -3.60 8.42 -4.48
C ILE A 176 -2.37 9.26 -4.84
N GLY A 177 -2.26 9.66 -6.11
CA GLY A 177 -1.18 10.50 -6.61
C GLY A 177 -1.03 11.81 -5.84
N ARG A 178 -2.15 12.46 -5.47
CA ARG A 178 -2.13 13.65 -4.61
C ARG A 178 -1.64 13.36 -3.21
N GLN A 179 -2.08 12.25 -2.59
CA GLN A 179 -1.59 11.87 -1.26
C GLN A 179 -0.07 11.60 -1.27
N ARG A 180 0.40 10.93 -2.33
CA ARG A 180 1.83 10.71 -2.63
C ARG A 180 2.60 12.03 -2.74
N TRP A 181 2.07 12.96 -3.54
CA TRP A 181 2.69 14.25 -3.75
C TRP A 181 2.68 15.14 -2.51
N ASP A 182 1.60 15.14 -1.72
CA ASP A 182 1.51 15.90 -0.48
C ASP A 182 2.54 15.40 0.54
N LEU A 183 2.72 14.07 0.66
CA LEU A 183 3.80 13.50 1.47
C LEU A 183 5.19 13.93 0.98
N PHE A 184 5.41 13.93 -0.34
CA PHE A 184 6.64 14.41 -0.96
C PHE A 184 6.90 15.89 -0.64
N LEU A 185 5.91 16.75 -0.82
CA LEU A 185 6.05 18.19 -0.55
C LEU A 185 6.28 18.46 0.94
N HIS A 186 5.58 17.76 1.83
CA HIS A 186 5.79 17.90 3.27
C HIS A 186 7.17 17.42 3.70
N ALA A 187 7.73 16.40 3.05
CA ALA A 187 9.10 16.00 3.25
C ALA A 187 10.12 17.07 2.84
N LEU A 188 9.81 17.86 1.81
CA LEU A 188 10.71 18.81 1.15
C LEU A 188 10.70 20.23 1.70
N ILE A 189 9.52 20.79 1.97
CA ILE A 189 9.34 22.25 1.92
C ILE A 189 9.82 23.00 3.17
N VAL A 190 10.05 22.36 4.31
CA VAL A 190 10.32 23.14 5.53
C VAL A 190 11.79 23.08 5.92
N PRO A 191 12.45 24.20 6.22
CA PRO A 191 13.85 24.23 6.65
C PRO A 191 14.10 23.44 7.94
N GLY A 192 15.33 22.94 8.13
CA GLY A 192 15.74 22.16 9.32
C GLY A 192 15.49 22.92 10.63
N PRO A 193 15.38 22.24 11.79
CA PRO A 193 15.19 22.92 13.09
C PRO A 193 16.28 23.97 13.37
N ASP A 194 17.48 23.82 12.79
CA ASP A 194 18.59 24.76 12.95
C ASP A 194 18.37 26.08 12.19
N GLU A 195 17.55 26.11 11.15
CA GLU A 195 17.22 27.32 10.38
C GLU A 195 16.06 28.13 10.97
N CYS A 196 15.31 27.56 11.93
CA CYS A 196 14.26 28.27 12.66
C CYS A 196 14.73 28.85 14.01
N THR A 197 16.03 28.79 14.33
CA THR A 197 16.56 29.25 15.63
C THR A 197 16.95 30.74 15.68
N SER A 198 16.86 31.49 14.59
CA SER A 198 17.05 32.95 14.67
C SER A 198 15.70 33.67 14.83
N SER A 199 15.44 34.16 16.04
CA SER A 199 14.51 35.26 16.34
C SER A 199 13.02 34.94 16.55
N ALA A 200 12.69 34.23 17.64
CA ALA A 200 11.49 34.54 18.44
C ALA A 200 11.50 33.79 19.78
N GLU A 201 12.11 34.40 20.81
CA GLU A 201 11.84 34.02 22.21
C GLU A 201 10.39 34.42 22.55
N GLY A 202 9.45 33.50 22.35
CA GLY A 202 8.04 33.79 22.62
C GLY A 202 7.11 32.64 22.29
N SER A 203 7.10 31.62 23.16
CA SER A 203 6.01 30.66 23.39
C SER A 203 4.99 30.52 22.25
N THR A 204 5.27 29.65 21.29
CA THR A 204 4.22 29.05 20.47
C THR A 204 4.51 27.55 20.37
N LEU A 205 3.56 26.74 20.83
CA LEU A 205 3.55 25.31 20.53
C LEU A 205 3.74 25.14 19.01
N PRO A 206 4.57 24.19 18.55
CA PRO A 206 4.75 23.98 17.13
C PRO A 206 3.38 23.73 16.50
N SER A 207 3.08 24.47 15.42
CA SER A 207 1.85 24.29 14.65
C SER A 207 1.68 22.83 14.26
N ALA A 208 0.44 22.38 14.05
CA ALA A 208 0.16 21.01 13.60
C ALA A 208 0.99 20.63 12.35
N GLU A 209 1.23 21.62 11.49
CA GLU A 209 2.08 21.51 10.30
C GLU A 209 3.56 21.24 10.63
N SER A 210 4.14 21.98 11.60
CA SER A 210 5.51 21.72 12.07
C SER A 210 5.68 20.35 12.73
N GLN A 211 4.63 19.82 13.37
CA GLN A 211 4.66 18.48 13.97
C GLN A 211 4.54 17.37 12.91
N GLN A 212 3.64 17.53 11.93
CA GLN A 212 3.52 16.60 10.80
C GLN A 212 4.82 16.54 9.99
N LEU A 213 5.46 17.68 9.79
CA LEU A 213 6.76 17.80 9.16
C LEU A 213 7.88 17.09 9.92
N ALA A 214 8.00 17.33 11.23
CA ALA A 214 9.03 16.69 12.04
C ALA A 214 8.92 15.16 11.95
N ARG A 215 7.69 14.66 11.94
CA ARG A 215 7.37 13.24 11.72
C ARG A 215 7.72 12.78 10.31
N ALA A 216 7.43 13.54 9.26
CA ALA A 216 7.78 13.19 7.89
C ALA A 216 9.30 13.05 7.71
N ARG A 217 10.08 13.96 8.33
CA ARG A 217 11.55 13.91 8.26
C ARG A 217 12.16 12.85 9.17
N GLU A 218 11.60 12.63 10.34
CA GLU A 218 11.97 11.49 11.18
C GLU A 218 11.68 10.17 10.45
N CYS A 219 10.55 10.07 9.76
CA CYS A 219 10.20 8.93 8.92
C CYS A 219 11.22 8.75 7.78
N LEU A 220 11.59 9.81 7.04
CA LEU A 220 12.60 9.70 5.98
C LEU A 220 14.01 9.38 6.48
N ARG A 221 14.38 9.85 7.68
CA ARG A 221 15.68 9.51 8.29
C ARG A 221 15.73 8.07 8.78
N ASN A 222 14.63 7.60 9.37
CA ASN A 222 14.55 6.27 9.96
C ASN A 222 14.20 5.19 8.93
N ASP A 223 13.54 5.57 7.83
CA ASP A 223 13.12 4.70 6.76
C ASP A 223 13.62 5.21 5.40
N VAL A 224 14.76 4.65 5.00
CA VAL A 224 15.38 4.91 3.70
C VAL A 224 14.50 4.49 2.52
N THR A 225 13.56 3.54 2.71
CA THR A 225 12.65 3.12 1.63
C THR A 225 11.62 4.19 1.30
N ALA A 226 11.24 5.01 2.27
CA ALA A 226 10.36 6.16 2.04
C ALA A 226 10.96 7.17 1.04
N VAL A 227 12.28 7.29 0.95
CA VAL A 227 12.95 8.15 -0.06
C VAL A 227 12.74 7.60 -1.47
N VAL A 228 12.77 6.28 -1.65
CA VAL A 228 12.51 5.62 -2.94
C VAL A 228 11.05 5.81 -3.32
N ASP A 229 10.13 5.57 -2.40
CA ASP A 229 8.69 5.76 -2.62
C ASP A 229 8.36 7.21 -3.02
N LEU A 230 9.09 8.18 -2.45
CA LEU A 230 8.99 9.59 -2.77
C LEU A 230 9.58 9.96 -4.15
N ILE A 231 10.69 9.35 -4.53
CA ILE A 231 11.27 9.51 -5.88
C ILE A 231 10.33 8.92 -6.93
N ASP A 232 9.80 7.73 -6.67
CA ASP A 232 8.85 7.05 -7.55
C ASP A 232 7.54 7.83 -7.65
N ALA A 233 7.04 8.36 -6.53
CA ALA A 233 5.90 9.28 -6.51
C ALA A 233 6.14 10.52 -7.37
N ALA A 234 7.32 11.14 -7.28
CA ALA A 234 7.66 12.32 -8.07
C ALA A 234 7.79 11.99 -9.55
N HIS A 235 8.46 10.90 -9.93
CA HIS A 235 8.54 10.45 -11.33
C HIS A 235 7.17 10.10 -11.89
N TRP A 236 6.34 9.42 -11.11
CA TRP A 236 4.96 9.11 -11.48
C TRP A 236 4.16 10.40 -11.71
N TRP A 237 4.24 11.37 -10.79
CA TRP A 237 3.55 12.66 -10.91
C TRP A 237 4.02 13.44 -12.14
N ALA A 238 5.32 13.43 -12.41
CA ALA A 238 5.91 14.04 -13.59
C ALA A 238 5.36 13.43 -14.88
N ALA A 239 5.30 12.10 -14.96
CA ALA A 239 4.74 11.39 -16.10
C ALA A 239 3.23 11.63 -16.26
N TYR A 240 2.47 11.53 -15.16
CA TYR A 240 1.01 11.64 -15.17
C TYR A 240 0.53 13.07 -15.50
N ARG A 241 1.17 14.10 -14.93
CA ARG A 241 0.77 15.51 -15.10
C ARG A 241 1.60 16.24 -16.14
N GLN A 242 2.57 15.58 -16.79
CA GLN A 242 3.55 16.19 -17.69
C GLN A 242 4.26 17.39 -17.03
N THR A 243 4.63 17.25 -15.76
CA THR A 243 5.27 18.33 -14.97
C THR A 243 6.74 18.03 -14.74
N ASP A 244 7.61 19.04 -14.83
CA ASP A 244 9.00 18.88 -14.40
C ASP A 244 9.09 18.90 -12.87
N VAL A 245 9.55 17.78 -12.29
CA VAL A 245 9.77 17.62 -10.83
C VAL A 245 11.25 17.64 -10.47
N SER A 246 12.17 17.81 -11.43
CA SER A 246 13.62 17.63 -11.25
C SER A 246 14.19 18.52 -10.15
N TYR A 247 13.70 19.77 -10.06
CA TYR A 247 14.09 20.70 -9.00
C TYR A 247 13.72 20.19 -7.60
N ARG A 248 12.49 19.69 -7.43
CA ARG A 248 12.01 19.16 -6.14
C ARG A 248 12.67 17.84 -5.77
N LEU A 249 12.95 16.98 -6.75
CA LEU A 249 13.75 15.78 -6.56
C LEU A 249 15.18 16.12 -6.10
N GLY A 250 15.75 17.20 -6.64
CA GLY A 250 17.02 17.75 -6.18
C GLY A 250 16.99 18.12 -4.70
N GLU A 251 16.00 18.91 -4.28
CA GLU A 251 15.80 19.28 -2.86
C GLU A 251 15.61 18.04 -1.96
N LEU A 252 14.96 16.98 -2.46
CA LEU A 252 14.74 15.75 -1.67
C LEU A 252 16.06 15.06 -1.41
N LEU A 253 16.84 14.90 -2.47
CA LEU A 253 18.11 14.22 -2.41
C LEU A 253 19.14 15.02 -1.62
N GLU A 254 19.02 16.35 -1.54
CA GLU A 254 19.83 17.17 -0.63
C GLU A 254 19.41 17.01 0.84
N ALA A 255 18.13 16.79 1.12
CA ALA A 255 17.61 16.62 2.47
C ALA A 255 17.86 15.22 3.09
N VAL A 256 18.21 14.24 2.27
CA VAL A 256 18.48 12.85 2.72
C VAL A 256 19.96 12.70 3.09
N PRO A 257 20.31 12.08 4.23
CA PRO A 257 21.70 11.83 4.60
C PRO A 257 22.45 11.08 3.49
N ARG A 258 23.68 11.52 3.15
CA ARG A 258 24.45 10.92 2.04
C ARG A 258 24.66 9.41 2.19
N ASP A 259 24.83 8.92 3.42
CA ASP A 259 24.96 7.49 3.72
C ASP A 259 23.65 6.71 3.46
N ALA A 260 22.49 7.34 3.63
CA ALA A 260 21.20 6.80 3.25
C ALA A 260 21.07 6.71 1.71
N ILE A 261 21.47 7.75 0.99
CA ILE A 261 21.47 7.75 -0.48
C ILE A 261 22.44 6.69 -1.03
N GLN A 262 23.64 6.58 -0.46
CA GLN A 262 24.60 5.54 -0.86
C GLN A 262 24.03 4.13 -0.63
N ARG A 263 23.34 3.89 0.50
CA ARG A 263 22.65 2.61 0.75
C ARG A 263 21.57 2.31 -0.30
N LEU A 264 20.89 3.32 -0.84
CA LEU A 264 19.94 3.15 -1.93
C LEU A 264 20.61 2.81 -3.26
N VAL A 265 21.73 3.48 -3.57
CA VAL A 265 22.55 3.20 -4.76
C VAL A 265 23.12 1.79 -4.69
N ASP A 266 23.69 1.38 -3.55
CA ASP A 266 24.28 0.06 -3.34
C ASP A 266 23.24 -1.07 -3.48
N ARG A 267 21.97 -0.77 -3.17
CA ARG A 267 20.82 -1.66 -3.36
C ARG A 267 20.25 -1.63 -4.78
N GLY A 268 20.75 -0.75 -5.66
CA GLY A 268 20.26 -0.59 -7.03
C GLY A 268 18.88 0.06 -7.13
N LEU A 269 18.41 0.72 -6.08
CA LEU A 269 17.07 1.33 -6.02
C LEU A 269 17.04 2.71 -6.69
N ILE A 270 18.18 3.40 -6.76
CA ILE A 270 18.33 4.67 -7.47
C ILE A 270 19.60 4.62 -8.33
N ALA A 271 19.54 5.20 -9.53
CA ALA A 271 20.70 5.31 -10.38
C ALA A 271 21.74 6.26 -9.73
N PRO A 272 23.04 5.94 -9.81
CA PRO A 272 24.08 6.83 -9.29
C PRO A 272 24.05 8.16 -10.06
N ASN A 273 23.58 9.21 -9.40
CA ASN A 273 23.58 10.56 -9.96
C ASN A 273 24.93 11.21 -9.69
N ARG A 274 25.71 11.50 -10.74
CA ARG A 274 27.02 12.15 -10.62
C ARG A 274 26.97 13.52 -9.93
N ALA A 275 25.81 14.17 -9.88
CA ALA A 275 25.64 15.43 -9.16
C ALA A 275 25.60 15.27 -7.63
N LEU A 276 25.22 14.08 -7.12
CA LEU A 276 25.08 13.81 -5.68
C LEU A 276 26.31 13.17 -5.05
N PHE A 277 27.20 12.60 -5.87
CA PHE A 277 28.45 11.95 -5.47
C PHE A 277 29.66 12.57 -6.20
N PRO A 278 30.05 13.82 -5.88
CA PRO A 278 31.26 14.44 -6.43
C PRO A 278 32.55 13.81 -5.89
#